data_AF-A0A7X6TGR8-F1
#
_entry.id   AF-A0A7X6TGR8-F1
#
_cell.length_a   1.000
_cell.length_b   1.000
_cell.length_c   1.000
_cell.angle_alpha   90.00
_cell.angle_beta   90.00
_cell.angle_gamma   90.00
#
_symmetry.space_group_name_H-M   'P 1'
#
loop_
_entity.id
_entity.type
_entity.pdbx_description
1 polymer ?
#
loop_
_entity_poly.entity_id
_entity_poly.type
_entity_poly.pdbx_seq_one_letter_code
_entity_poly.pdbx_strand_id
1 'polypeptide(L)'
;MCEQCDLQTAPVLAEDISFKLAPRINACGRLGVPERGVELLLARDLQVARQAAQDLEGLNTERKRLEQLWLPEILEKGGEQVRAGRRALTIFQEHCHPGVLGILASRVVDRYGRPAILLTAREQEEGVITLKGSGRSVPGINLFQLVERCVGHVEQFGGHAMAVGLTMARADLEGFAEALDVAAGEADLDGATPTLSPDYRFTDKRELNRAFVHALQVMQPFGEGNPEPVFLLKGERLLEQKNVNGHLLFQVRVNGMVLRGIGFNLAEAHAQRSGPVDLFFKIKKTWFRGSARDQLQAIHLAGSDPTP
;
A
#
# COMPACT_ATOMS: atom_id res chain seq x y z
N MET A 1 -20.20 -1.43 11.89
CA MET A 1 -19.01 -1.18 11.05
C MET A 1 -19.24 -0.24 9.89
N CYS A 2 -20.24 -0.46 9.02
CA CYS A 2 -20.47 0.44 7.88
C CYS A 2 -20.68 1.90 8.31
N GLU A 3 -21.32 2.14 9.46
CA GLU A 3 -21.44 3.47 10.08
C GLU A 3 -20.07 4.12 10.36
N GLN A 4 -19.09 3.34 10.86
CA GLN A 4 -17.73 3.81 11.17
C GLN A 4 -16.85 4.00 9.91
N CYS A 5 -17.35 3.60 8.73
CA CYS A 5 -16.62 3.65 7.46
C CYS A 5 -17.28 4.56 6.43
N ASP A 6 -18.34 5.26 6.81
CA ASP A 6 -19.19 6.07 5.91
C ASP A 6 -19.75 5.27 4.71
N LEU A 7 -20.08 3.99 4.94
CA LEU A 7 -20.58 3.06 3.91
C LEU A 7 -22.09 2.82 3.98
N GLN A 8 -22.85 3.76 4.54
CA GLN A 8 -24.31 3.59 4.72
C GLN A 8 -25.12 3.96 3.48
N THR A 9 -24.60 4.85 2.62
CA THR A 9 -25.36 5.50 1.55
C THR A 9 -24.91 5.11 0.14
N ALA A 10 -23.98 4.15 0.04
CA ALA A 10 -23.40 3.67 -1.21
C ALA A 10 -23.23 2.13 -1.16
N PRO A 11 -23.26 1.43 -2.31
CA PRO A 11 -22.84 0.05 -2.41
C PRO A 11 -21.41 -0.13 -1.88
N VAL A 12 -21.20 -1.19 -1.12
CA VAL A 12 -19.88 -1.58 -0.61
C VAL A 12 -19.11 -2.25 -1.75
N LEU A 13 -18.00 -1.64 -2.17
CA LEU A 13 -17.12 -2.20 -3.19
C LEU A 13 -16.03 -3.08 -2.56
N ALA A 14 -15.38 -3.91 -3.36
CA ALA A 14 -14.24 -4.73 -2.91
C ALA A 14 -13.13 -3.87 -2.27
N GLU A 15 -12.86 -2.68 -2.83
CA GLU A 15 -11.92 -1.71 -2.28
C GLU A 15 -12.36 -1.20 -0.89
N ASP A 16 -13.65 -0.97 -0.66
CA ASP A 16 -14.16 -0.56 0.66
C ASP A 16 -13.94 -1.65 1.71
N ILE A 17 -14.10 -2.92 1.32
CA ILE A 17 -13.80 -4.04 2.20
C ILE A 17 -12.32 -4.05 2.56
N SER A 18 -11.44 -4.02 1.55
CA SER A 18 -9.98 -4.12 1.72
C SER A 18 -9.36 -2.94 2.45
N PHE A 19 -9.84 -1.71 2.22
CA PHE A 19 -9.21 -0.49 2.72
C PHE A 19 -9.98 0.23 3.83
N LYS A 20 -11.26 -0.11 4.09
CA LYS A 20 -12.04 0.50 5.18
C LYS A 20 -12.47 -0.51 6.23
N LEU A 21 -13.08 -1.62 5.84
CA LEU A 21 -13.64 -2.59 6.80
C LEU A 21 -12.57 -3.52 7.40
N ALA A 22 -11.84 -4.24 6.55
CA ALA A 22 -10.83 -5.20 6.97
C ALA A 22 -9.71 -4.58 7.82
N PRO A 23 -9.21 -3.35 7.55
CA PRO A 23 -8.17 -2.74 8.38
C PRO A 23 -8.59 -2.51 9.84
N ARG A 24 -9.89 -2.27 10.09
CA ARG A 24 -10.44 -2.09 11.44
C ARG A 24 -10.56 -3.41 12.19
N ILE A 25 -11.07 -4.45 11.51
CA ILE A 25 -11.12 -5.80 12.07
C ILE A 25 -9.70 -6.31 12.37
N ASN A 26 -8.76 -6.12 11.45
CA ASN A 26 -7.38 -6.55 11.64
C ASN A 26 -6.63 -5.76 12.71
N ALA A 27 -7.07 -4.55 13.06
CA ALA A 27 -6.40 -3.72 14.05
C ALA A 27 -6.41 -4.37 15.44
N CYS A 28 -7.49 -5.09 15.79
CA CYS A 28 -7.60 -5.70 17.11
C CYS A 28 -6.62 -6.86 17.30
N GLY A 29 -6.43 -7.72 16.29
CA GLY A 29 -5.39 -8.75 16.33
C GLY A 29 -3.97 -8.17 16.37
N ARG A 30 -3.73 -7.02 15.73
CA ARG A 30 -2.43 -6.34 15.75
C ARG A 30 -2.10 -5.72 17.10
N LEU A 31 -3.10 -5.22 17.81
CA LEU A 31 -2.95 -4.54 19.09
C LEU A 31 -3.31 -5.44 20.30
N GLY A 32 -3.45 -6.75 20.08
CA GLY A 32 -3.57 -7.73 21.18
C GLY A 32 -4.95 -7.88 21.80
N VAL A 33 -6.02 -7.49 21.08
CA VAL A 33 -7.41 -7.65 21.53
C VAL A 33 -8.28 -8.35 20.46
N PRO A 34 -7.87 -9.51 19.92
CA PRO A 34 -8.55 -10.16 18.79
C PRO A 34 -10.04 -10.48 19.06
N GLU A 35 -10.41 -10.68 20.31
CA GLU A 35 -11.76 -11.06 20.75
C GLU A 35 -12.82 -10.04 20.33
N ARG A 36 -12.49 -8.74 20.31
CA ARG A 36 -13.43 -7.67 19.89
C ARG A 36 -13.85 -7.80 18.43
N GLY A 37 -12.96 -8.31 17.57
CA GLY A 37 -13.29 -8.57 16.17
C GLY A 37 -14.30 -9.69 16.03
N VAL A 38 -14.13 -10.77 16.81
CA VAL A 38 -15.05 -11.91 16.85
C VAL A 38 -16.41 -11.50 17.42
N GLU A 39 -16.42 -10.75 18.52
CA GLU A 39 -17.64 -10.26 19.16
C GLU A 39 -18.49 -9.44 18.20
N LEU A 40 -17.88 -8.52 17.45
CA LEU A 40 -18.58 -7.76 16.42
C LEU A 40 -19.25 -8.68 15.38
N LEU A 41 -18.53 -9.68 14.87
CA LEU A 41 -19.00 -10.57 13.80
C LEU A 41 -20.10 -11.52 14.27
N LEU A 42 -20.14 -11.85 15.56
CA LEU A 42 -21.12 -12.76 16.17
C LEU A 42 -22.27 -12.03 16.88
N ALA A 43 -22.21 -10.70 17.01
CA ALA A 43 -23.21 -9.91 17.70
C ALA A 43 -24.59 -10.05 17.04
N ARG A 44 -25.59 -10.41 17.85
CA ARG A 44 -27.01 -10.46 17.45
C ARG A 44 -27.80 -9.22 17.85
N ASP A 45 -27.27 -8.49 18.83
CA ASP A 45 -27.81 -7.22 19.29
C ASP A 45 -27.08 -6.04 18.62
N LEU A 46 -27.85 -5.07 18.13
CA LEU A 46 -27.32 -3.93 17.39
C LEU A 46 -26.49 -2.99 18.28
N GLN A 47 -26.85 -2.86 19.56
CA GLN A 47 -26.11 -2.01 20.49
C GLN A 47 -24.74 -2.61 20.81
N VAL A 48 -24.68 -3.93 21.03
CA VAL A 48 -23.41 -4.68 21.17
C VAL A 48 -22.55 -4.53 19.91
N ALA A 49 -23.13 -4.73 18.73
CA ALA A 49 -22.40 -4.58 17.47
C ALA A 49 -21.85 -3.15 17.26
N ARG A 50 -22.60 -2.12 17.67
CA ARG A 50 -22.15 -0.73 17.61
C ARG A 50 -21.00 -0.46 18.55
N GLN A 51 -21.07 -0.95 19.79
CA GLN A 51 -19.98 -0.78 20.75
C GLN A 51 -18.70 -1.47 20.25
N ALA A 52 -18.79 -2.72 19.79
CA ALA A 52 -17.65 -3.44 19.22
C ALA A 52 -17.07 -2.70 18.00
N ALA A 53 -17.91 -2.14 17.13
CA ALA A 53 -17.45 -1.36 15.99
C ALA A 53 -16.70 -0.08 16.38
N GLN A 54 -17.13 0.61 17.45
CA GLN A 54 -16.45 1.81 17.97
C GLN A 54 -15.07 1.45 18.54
N ASP A 55 -14.99 0.36 19.29
CA ASP A 55 -13.72 -0.09 19.87
C ASP A 55 -12.71 -0.48 18.77
N LEU A 56 -13.17 -1.19 17.74
CA LEU A 56 -12.33 -1.50 16.58
C LEU A 56 -11.86 -0.25 15.83
N GLU A 57 -12.66 0.82 15.79
CA GLU A 57 -12.21 2.09 15.22
C GLU A 57 -11.17 2.78 16.09
N GLY A 58 -11.32 2.72 17.42
CA GLY A 58 -10.29 3.17 18.36
C GLY A 58 -8.97 2.44 18.14
N LEU A 59 -9.00 1.11 18.05
CA LEU A 59 -7.82 0.28 17.78
C LEU A 59 -7.21 0.58 16.41
N ASN A 60 -8.03 0.79 15.38
CA ASN A 60 -7.54 1.17 14.05
C ASN A 60 -6.87 2.54 14.04
N THR A 61 -7.44 3.51 14.77
CA THR A 61 -6.90 4.85 14.93
C THR A 61 -5.55 4.80 15.64
N GLU A 62 -5.45 4.05 16.74
CA GLU A 62 -4.20 3.87 17.48
C GLU A 62 -3.14 3.17 16.61
N ARG A 63 -3.53 2.12 15.88
CA ARG A 63 -2.64 1.43 14.96
C ARG A 63 -2.09 2.37 13.87
N LYS A 64 -2.93 3.25 13.31
CA LYS A 64 -2.49 4.27 12.34
C LYS A 64 -1.57 5.31 12.98
N ARG A 65 -1.85 5.73 14.22
CA ARG A 65 -0.98 6.64 14.98
C ARG A 65 0.42 6.05 15.17
N LEU A 66 0.50 4.77 15.56
CA LEU A 66 1.77 4.05 15.70
C LEU A 66 2.51 3.91 14.36
N GLU A 67 1.80 3.63 13.26
CA GLU A 67 2.40 3.64 11.91
C GLU A 67 3.00 5.01 11.59
N GLN A 68 2.22 6.09 11.76
CA GLN A 68 2.66 7.45 11.46
C GLN A 68 3.82 7.94 12.34
N LEU A 69 3.86 7.52 13.60
CA LEU A 69 4.92 7.87 14.53
C LEU A 69 6.28 7.36 14.06
N TRP A 70 6.36 6.10 13.59
CA TRP A 70 7.62 5.44 13.25
C TRP A 70 8.00 5.53 11.78
N LEU A 71 7.06 5.82 10.90
CA LEU A 71 7.28 5.81 9.46
C LEU A 71 8.43 6.72 8.99
N PRO A 72 8.55 7.99 9.44
CA PRO A 72 9.62 8.87 8.96
C PRO A 72 11.02 8.31 9.22
N GLU A 73 11.28 7.86 10.44
CA GLU A 73 12.58 7.32 10.85
C GLU A 73 12.90 5.99 10.13
N ILE A 74 11.89 5.13 9.98
CA ILE A 74 12.04 3.86 9.26
C ILE A 74 12.37 4.11 7.78
N LEU A 75 11.70 5.07 7.14
CA LEU A 75 12.02 5.44 5.76
C LEU A 75 13.42 6.05 5.66
N GLU A 76 13.83 6.91 6.60
CA GLU A 76 15.18 7.46 6.62
C GLU A 76 16.26 6.36 6.66
N LYS A 77 16.14 5.43 7.62
CA LYS A 77 17.04 4.25 7.75
C LYS A 77 17.04 3.38 6.49
N GLY A 78 15.88 3.15 5.90
CA GLY A 78 15.76 2.42 4.63
C GLY A 78 16.47 3.14 3.48
N GLY A 79 16.31 4.46 3.40
CA GLY A 79 16.96 5.30 2.40
C GLY A 79 18.48 5.32 2.52
N GLU A 80 19.02 5.29 3.73
CA GLU A 80 20.47 5.15 3.99
C GLU A 80 21.01 3.83 3.45
N GLN A 81 20.35 2.71 3.77
CA GLN A 81 20.73 1.39 3.26
C GLN A 81 20.64 1.31 1.74
N VAL A 82 19.62 1.94 1.14
CA VAL A 82 19.49 2.03 -0.32
C VAL A 82 20.66 2.79 -0.93
N ARG A 83 21.03 3.94 -0.36
CA ARG A 83 22.21 4.74 -0.77
C ARG A 83 23.52 3.97 -0.60
N ALA A 84 23.60 3.08 0.38
CA ALA A 84 24.72 2.16 0.58
C ALA A 84 24.71 0.94 -0.37
N GLY A 85 23.73 0.82 -1.26
CA GLY A 85 23.67 -0.25 -2.28
C GLY A 85 22.99 -1.55 -1.83
N ARG A 86 22.43 -1.62 -0.63
CA ARG A 86 21.83 -2.84 -0.03
C ARG A 86 20.66 -3.37 -0.84
N ARG A 87 20.71 -4.59 -1.36
CA ARG A 87 19.65 -5.25 -2.15
C ARG A 87 18.46 -5.69 -1.29
N ALA A 88 18.66 -6.00 -0.01
CA ALA A 88 17.60 -6.19 0.96
C ALA A 88 17.77 -5.27 2.17
N LEU A 89 16.67 -4.79 2.73
CA LEU A 89 16.65 -3.79 3.80
C LEU A 89 16.35 -4.46 5.14
N THR A 90 17.26 -4.36 6.09
CA THR A 90 17.06 -4.86 7.46
C THR A 90 17.05 -3.67 8.40
N ILE A 91 15.87 -3.29 8.91
CA ILE A 91 15.68 -2.06 9.67
C ILE A 91 15.28 -2.42 11.10
N PHE A 92 16.10 -2.00 12.06
CA PHE A 92 15.80 -2.14 13.48
C PHE A 92 15.24 -0.85 14.06
N GLN A 93 14.14 -0.98 14.81
CA GLN A 93 13.57 0.09 15.61
C GLN A 93 13.17 -0.39 17.00
N GLU A 94 13.83 0.15 18.03
CA GLU A 94 13.79 -0.41 19.39
C GLU A 94 12.40 -0.41 20.03
N HIS A 95 11.66 0.69 19.94
CA HIS A 95 10.38 0.86 20.64
C HIS A 95 9.16 0.77 19.71
N CYS A 96 9.28 0.06 18.59
CA CYS A 96 8.19 -0.10 17.64
C CYS A 96 7.21 -1.19 18.10
N HIS A 97 5.90 -0.94 18.01
CA HIS A 97 4.93 -1.96 18.38
C HIS A 97 4.98 -3.14 17.39
N PRO A 98 5.13 -4.41 17.83
CA PRO A 98 5.29 -5.55 16.91
C PRO A 98 4.15 -5.72 15.90
N GLY A 99 2.93 -5.34 16.29
CA GLY A 99 1.73 -5.40 15.45
C GLY A 99 1.74 -4.51 14.19
N VAL A 100 2.61 -3.50 14.14
CA VAL A 100 2.73 -2.59 12.98
C VAL A 100 3.93 -2.87 12.08
N LEU A 101 4.87 -3.74 12.49
CA LEU A 101 6.10 -4.02 11.73
C LEU A 101 5.83 -4.43 10.28
N GLY A 102 4.86 -5.33 10.06
CA GLY A 102 4.53 -5.78 8.71
C GLY A 102 3.93 -4.69 7.81
N ILE A 103 3.25 -3.70 8.39
CA ILE A 103 2.72 -2.56 7.64
C ILE A 103 3.87 -1.63 7.27
N LEU A 104 4.74 -1.31 8.22
CA LEU A 104 5.93 -0.48 8.01
C LEU A 104 6.87 -1.13 6.99
N ALA A 105 7.08 -2.45 7.06
CA ALA A 105 7.84 -3.20 6.06
C ALA A 105 7.23 -3.07 4.67
N SER A 106 5.89 -3.12 4.54
CA SER A 106 5.22 -2.90 3.25
C SER A 106 5.48 -1.49 2.72
N ARG A 107 5.44 -0.45 3.59
CA ARG A 107 5.76 0.94 3.20
C ARG A 107 7.18 1.10 2.70
N VAL A 108 8.14 0.41 3.33
CA VAL A 108 9.55 0.41 2.92
C VAL A 108 9.70 -0.27 1.56
N VAL A 109 9.07 -1.43 1.36
CA VAL A 109 9.03 -2.13 0.07
C VAL A 109 8.43 -1.25 -1.03
N ASP A 110 7.27 -0.64 -0.78
CA ASP A 110 6.59 0.24 -1.74
C ASP A 110 7.46 1.45 -2.11
N ARG A 111 8.21 1.99 -1.13
CA ARG A 111 9.05 3.18 -1.33
C ARG A 111 10.34 2.88 -2.09
N TYR A 112 10.98 1.74 -1.80
CA TYR A 112 12.34 1.46 -2.26
C TYR A 112 12.45 0.33 -3.28
N GLY A 113 11.36 -0.43 -3.50
CA GLY A 113 11.35 -1.55 -4.46
C GLY A 113 12.30 -2.68 -4.07
N ARG A 114 12.55 -2.89 -2.77
CA ARG A 114 13.46 -3.90 -2.24
C ARG A 114 12.79 -4.71 -1.13
N PRO A 115 13.07 -6.02 -0.99
CA PRO A 115 12.63 -6.78 0.18
C PRO A 115 13.08 -6.09 1.46
N ALA A 116 12.19 -6.05 2.46
CA ALA A 116 12.47 -5.37 3.72
C ALA A 116 12.03 -6.22 4.91
N ILE A 117 12.86 -6.26 5.96
CA ILE A 117 12.57 -6.86 7.26
C ILE A 117 12.70 -5.79 8.33
N LEU A 118 11.62 -5.59 9.08
CA LEU A 118 11.54 -4.65 10.19
C LEU A 118 11.60 -5.43 11.50
N LEU A 119 12.51 -5.05 12.38
CA LEU A 119 12.73 -5.66 13.68
C LEU A 119 12.51 -4.67 14.82
N THR A 120 12.01 -5.16 15.95
CA THR A 120 11.88 -4.37 17.18
C THR A 120 12.28 -5.18 18.40
N ALA A 121 12.67 -4.48 19.46
CA ALA A 121 13.02 -5.14 20.71
C ALA A 121 11.74 -5.68 21.37
N ARG A 122 11.85 -6.90 21.89
CA ARG A 122 10.84 -7.54 22.71
C ARG A 122 11.53 -8.10 23.94
N GLU A 123 11.17 -7.54 25.08
CA GLU A 123 11.55 -8.09 26.37
C GLU A 123 10.80 -9.41 26.58
N GLN A 124 11.54 -10.46 26.90
CA GLN A 124 10.98 -11.73 27.34
C GLN A 124 10.95 -11.79 28.87
N GLU A 125 10.35 -12.86 29.39
CA GLU A 125 10.51 -13.23 30.79
C GLU A 125 12.01 -13.34 31.13
N GLU A 126 12.38 -13.00 32.36
CA GLU A 126 13.77 -13.05 32.86
C GLU A 126 14.74 -11.98 32.30
N GLY A 127 14.23 -10.96 31.58
CA GLY A 127 15.03 -9.79 31.15
C GLY A 127 15.90 -10.02 29.91
N VAL A 128 15.72 -11.15 29.22
CA VAL A 128 16.38 -11.42 27.94
C VAL A 128 15.69 -10.61 26.83
N ILE A 129 16.48 -9.80 26.11
CA ILE A 129 16.01 -9.00 24.97
C ILE A 129 16.13 -9.84 23.69
N THR A 130 15.00 -10.14 23.07
CA THR A 130 14.94 -10.73 21.73
C THR A 130 14.38 -9.75 20.73
N LEU A 131 14.65 -9.96 19.45
CA LEU A 131 14.10 -9.15 18.38
C LEU A 131 12.93 -9.88 17.74
N LYS A 132 11.82 -9.17 17.55
CA LYS A 132 10.69 -9.65 16.75
C LYS A 132 10.68 -8.94 15.41
N GLY A 133 10.66 -9.72 14.34
CA GLY A 133 10.74 -9.26 12.97
C GLY A 133 9.48 -9.53 12.14
N SER A 134 9.16 -8.63 11.22
CA SER A 134 8.22 -8.88 10.13
C SER A 134 8.81 -8.38 8.82
N GLY A 135 8.79 -9.23 7.80
CA GLY A 135 9.31 -8.96 6.46
C GLY A 135 8.26 -8.93 5.37
N ARG A 136 8.55 -8.19 4.31
CA ARG A 136 7.77 -8.10 3.07
C ARG A 136 8.69 -8.12 1.85
N SER A 137 8.23 -8.76 0.78
CA SER A 137 8.99 -8.92 -0.47
C SER A 137 8.42 -8.07 -1.59
N VAL A 138 9.14 -8.03 -2.72
CA VAL A 138 8.64 -7.54 -4.02
C VAL A 138 8.30 -8.72 -4.93
N PRO A 139 7.45 -8.52 -5.95
CA PRO A 139 7.19 -9.55 -6.97
C PRO A 139 8.48 -10.10 -7.56
N GLY A 140 8.53 -11.42 -7.75
CA GLY A 140 9.71 -12.12 -8.28
C GLY A 140 10.74 -12.53 -7.23
N ILE A 141 10.63 -12.05 -5.98
CA ILE A 141 11.55 -12.42 -4.90
C ILE A 141 10.83 -13.24 -3.82
N ASN A 142 11.30 -14.46 -3.60
CA ASN A 142 10.82 -15.31 -2.52
C ASN A 142 11.57 -15.00 -1.21
N LEU A 143 11.00 -14.15 -0.37
CA LEU A 143 11.61 -13.74 0.90
C LEU A 143 11.74 -14.89 1.89
N PHE A 144 10.85 -15.88 1.87
CA PHE A 144 10.97 -17.06 2.72
C PHE A 144 12.26 -17.82 2.40
N GLN A 145 12.54 -18.05 1.12
CA GLN A 145 13.79 -18.69 0.68
C GLN A 145 15.03 -17.85 0.99
N LEU A 146 14.93 -16.51 0.94
CA LEU A 146 16.04 -15.66 1.37
C LEU A 146 16.35 -15.85 2.86
N VAL A 147 15.32 -15.87 3.71
CA VAL A 147 15.49 -16.08 5.16
C VAL A 147 15.96 -17.49 5.49
N GLU A 148 15.54 -18.52 4.73
CA GLU A 148 16.06 -19.88 4.86
C GLU A 148 17.60 -19.96 4.71
N ARG A 149 18.20 -19.05 3.93
CA ARG A 149 19.66 -18.97 3.79
C ARG A 149 20.35 -18.26 4.96
N CYS A 150 19.58 -17.62 5.84
CA CYS A 150 20.05 -16.84 6.99
C CYS A 150 19.71 -17.50 8.34
N VAL A 151 19.29 -18.78 8.34
CA VAL A 151 18.80 -19.49 9.55
C VAL A 151 19.80 -19.55 10.70
N GLY A 152 21.10 -19.43 10.43
CA GLY A 152 22.13 -19.35 11.46
C GLY A 152 22.02 -18.14 12.39
N HIS A 153 21.27 -17.11 11.98
CA HIS A 153 21.05 -15.86 12.74
C HIS A 153 19.61 -15.72 13.26
N VAL A 154 18.80 -16.77 13.15
CA VAL A 154 17.35 -16.70 13.40
C VAL A 154 16.97 -17.83 14.35
N GLU A 155 16.26 -17.48 15.43
CA GLU A 155 15.76 -18.47 16.40
C GLU A 155 14.53 -19.20 15.84
N GLN A 156 13.58 -18.44 15.29
CA GLN A 156 12.35 -18.96 14.69
C GLN A 156 11.95 -18.07 13.52
N PHE A 157 11.44 -18.67 12.45
CA PHE A 157 10.77 -17.92 11.38
C PHE A 157 9.70 -18.76 10.70
N GLY A 158 8.80 -18.08 10.00
CA GLY A 158 7.76 -18.69 9.20
C GLY A 158 7.12 -17.68 8.25
N GLY A 159 6.25 -18.16 7.38
CA GLY A 159 5.50 -17.33 6.44
C GLY A 159 5.51 -17.91 5.03
N HIS A 160 5.48 -17.04 4.04
CA HIS A 160 5.37 -17.36 2.62
C HIS A 160 6.27 -16.44 1.79
N ALA A 161 6.29 -16.64 0.46
CA ALA A 161 7.17 -15.92 -0.45
C ALA A 161 7.14 -14.38 -0.31
N MET A 162 5.98 -13.78 -0.04
CA MET A 162 5.83 -12.32 0.05
C MET A 162 5.88 -11.75 1.47
N ALA A 163 5.85 -12.60 2.51
CA ALA A 163 5.75 -12.16 3.89
C ALA A 163 6.32 -13.20 4.85
N VAL A 164 7.21 -12.76 5.73
CA VAL A 164 7.83 -13.60 6.77
C VAL A 164 7.68 -12.95 8.14
N GLY A 165 7.60 -13.75 9.18
CA GLY A 165 7.76 -13.33 10.58
C GLY A 165 8.92 -14.10 11.18
N LEU A 166 9.70 -13.46 12.04
CA LEU A 166 10.88 -14.09 12.63
C LEU A 166 11.23 -13.57 14.03
N THR A 167 12.05 -14.32 14.75
CA THR A 167 12.71 -13.90 15.98
C THR A 167 14.21 -14.18 15.93
N MET A 168 15.00 -13.35 16.58
CA MET A 168 16.46 -13.51 16.68
C MET A 168 17.00 -12.86 17.94
N ALA A 169 18.19 -13.26 18.37
CA ALA A 169 18.92 -12.54 19.41
C ALA A 169 19.41 -11.18 18.88
N ARG A 170 19.58 -10.21 19.77
CA ARG A 170 20.11 -8.88 19.40
C ARG A 170 21.50 -8.97 18.76
N ALA A 171 22.33 -9.88 19.23
CA ALA A 171 23.70 -10.07 18.75
C ALA A 171 23.77 -10.52 17.29
N ASP A 172 22.73 -11.21 16.80
CA ASP A 172 22.70 -11.77 15.44
C ASP A 172 22.22 -10.77 14.37
N LEU A 173 21.76 -9.58 14.79
CA LEU A 173 21.14 -8.60 13.89
C LEU A 173 22.06 -8.18 12.73
N GLU A 174 23.33 -7.88 13.02
CA GLU A 174 24.27 -7.41 12.00
C GLU A 174 24.61 -8.53 11.01
N GLY A 175 24.91 -9.73 11.51
CA GLY A 175 25.17 -10.91 10.68
C GLY A 175 23.97 -11.30 9.82
N PHE A 176 22.76 -11.24 10.38
CA PHE A 176 21.53 -11.43 9.62
C PHE A 176 21.37 -10.41 8.49
N ALA A 177 21.61 -9.13 8.78
CA ALA A 177 21.45 -8.05 7.80
C ALA A 177 22.42 -8.22 6.62
N GLU A 178 23.66 -8.65 6.89
CA GLU A 178 24.63 -8.98 5.84
C GLU A 178 24.26 -10.23 5.05
N ALA A 179 23.90 -11.32 5.72
CA ALA A 179 23.54 -12.57 5.07
C ALA A 179 22.31 -12.40 4.15
N LEU A 180 21.30 -11.65 4.60
CA LEU A 180 20.09 -11.36 3.83
C LEU A 180 20.39 -10.52 2.59
N ASP A 181 21.25 -9.52 2.73
CA ASP A 181 21.66 -8.64 1.64
C ASP A 181 22.45 -9.39 0.56
N VAL A 182 23.37 -10.27 0.96
CA VAL A 182 24.10 -11.16 0.04
C VAL A 182 23.14 -12.11 -0.66
N ALA A 183 22.26 -12.78 0.09
CA ALA A 183 21.27 -13.70 -0.50
C ALA A 183 20.36 -13.00 -1.50
N ALA A 184 19.97 -11.76 -1.21
CA ALA A 184 19.17 -10.93 -2.12
C ALA A 184 19.97 -10.43 -3.32
N GLY A 185 21.27 -10.20 -3.21
CA GLY A 185 22.12 -9.81 -4.35
C GLY A 185 22.40 -10.93 -5.34
N GLU A 186 22.43 -12.18 -4.88
CA GLU A 186 22.57 -13.36 -5.73
C GLU A 186 21.28 -13.79 -6.42
N ALA A 187 20.13 -13.46 -5.83
CA ALA A 187 18.89 -13.48 -6.57
C ALA A 187 19.00 -12.39 -7.65
N ASP A 188 18.99 -12.74 -8.94
CA ASP A 188 19.18 -11.76 -10.02
C ASP A 188 18.03 -10.73 -10.03
N LEU A 189 18.26 -9.56 -9.42
CA LEU A 189 17.22 -8.58 -9.08
C LEU A 189 17.11 -7.42 -10.08
N ASP A 190 17.76 -7.48 -11.24
CA ASP A 190 17.68 -6.39 -12.22
C ASP A 190 16.37 -6.40 -13.05
N GLY A 191 15.53 -7.41 -12.87
CA GLY A 191 14.20 -7.50 -13.49
C GLY A 191 13.08 -6.71 -12.79
N ALA A 192 13.30 -6.18 -11.59
CA ALA A 192 12.23 -5.65 -10.74
C ALA A 192 12.11 -4.11 -10.74
N THR A 193 12.39 -3.46 -11.87
CA THR A 193 11.90 -2.08 -12.05
C THR A 193 10.43 -2.20 -12.46
N PRO A 194 9.45 -1.70 -11.68
CA PRO A 194 8.06 -1.74 -12.10
C PRO A 194 7.92 -0.93 -13.39
N THR A 195 7.84 -1.60 -14.53
CA THR A 195 7.54 -0.94 -15.80
C THR A 195 6.03 -0.73 -15.83
N LEU A 196 5.60 0.52 -15.71
CA LEU A 196 4.19 0.86 -15.80
C LEU A 196 3.72 0.67 -17.25
N SER A 197 3.18 -0.51 -17.55
CA SER A 197 2.54 -0.79 -18.83
C SER A 197 1.04 -0.54 -18.72
N PRO A 198 0.42 0.22 -19.64
CA PRO A 198 -1.02 0.37 -19.68
C PRO A 198 -1.65 -0.86 -20.33
N ASP A 199 -2.80 -1.30 -19.80
CA ASP A 199 -3.61 -2.38 -20.38
C ASP A 199 -4.28 -1.94 -21.69
N TYR A 200 -4.61 -0.66 -21.81
CA TYR A 200 -5.18 -0.10 -23.03
C TYR A 200 -4.72 1.33 -23.29
N ARG A 201 -4.36 1.59 -24.56
CA ARG A 201 -3.91 2.91 -25.03
C ARG A 201 -4.98 3.49 -25.94
N PHE A 202 -5.58 4.60 -25.53
CA PHE A 202 -6.58 5.29 -26.35
C PHE A 202 -5.89 5.98 -27.52
N THR A 203 -6.06 5.42 -28.73
CA THR A 203 -5.65 6.05 -29.98
C THR A 203 -6.73 7.00 -30.50
N ASP A 204 -8.00 6.60 -30.36
CA ASP A 204 -9.15 7.45 -30.55
C ASP A 204 -9.80 7.82 -29.21
N LYS A 205 -9.69 9.09 -28.83
CA LYS A 205 -10.26 9.62 -27.58
C LYS A 205 -11.78 9.48 -27.48
N ARG A 206 -12.49 9.26 -28.59
CA ARG A 206 -13.96 9.05 -28.62
C ARG A 206 -14.39 7.71 -28.01
N GLU A 207 -13.47 6.76 -27.92
CA GLU A 207 -13.70 5.47 -27.26
C GLU A 207 -13.94 5.64 -25.76
N LEU A 208 -13.31 6.64 -25.12
CA LEU A 208 -13.57 7.00 -23.74
C LEU A 208 -14.90 7.76 -23.63
N ASN A 209 -15.99 7.01 -23.61
CA ASN A 209 -17.36 7.51 -23.52
C ASN A 209 -18.14 6.77 -22.42
N ARG A 210 -19.42 7.14 -22.23
CA ARG A 210 -20.27 6.54 -21.19
C ARG A 210 -20.45 5.04 -21.33
N ALA A 211 -20.52 4.51 -22.55
CA ALA A 211 -20.68 3.08 -22.79
C ALA A 211 -19.42 2.31 -22.36
N PHE A 212 -18.24 2.85 -22.66
CA PHE A 212 -16.96 2.29 -22.21
C PHE A 212 -16.88 2.23 -20.68
N VAL A 213 -17.19 3.34 -20.00
CA VAL A 213 -17.17 3.40 -18.53
C VAL A 213 -18.18 2.43 -17.91
N HIS A 214 -19.36 2.26 -18.54
CA HIS A 214 -20.35 1.29 -18.09
C HIS A 214 -19.87 -0.15 -18.28
N ALA A 215 -19.29 -0.50 -19.43
CA ALA A 215 -18.75 -1.83 -19.69
C ALA A 215 -17.65 -2.20 -18.68
N LEU A 216 -16.78 -1.26 -18.34
CA LEU A 216 -15.75 -1.46 -17.32
C LEU A 216 -16.33 -1.79 -15.93
N GLN A 217 -17.50 -1.25 -15.59
CA GLN A 217 -18.15 -1.54 -14.29
C GLN A 217 -18.66 -2.97 -14.20
N VAL A 218 -18.98 -3.61 -15.33
CA VAL A 218 -19.41 -5.02 -15.37
C VAL A 218 -18.23 -5.98 -15.11
N MET A 219 -16.98 -5.51 -15.24
CA MET A 219 -15.78 -6.31 -14.96
C MET A 219 -15.43 -6.39 -13.46
N GLN A 220 -16.21 -5.74 -12.60
CA GLN A 220 -16.06 -5.85 -11.15
C GLN A 220 -16.46 -7.24 -10.62
N PRO A 221 -15.97 -7.65 -9.44
CA PRO A 221 -15.10 -6.91 -8.51
C PRO A 221 -13.64 -6.91 -8.96
N PHE A 222 -13.00 -5.75 -8.86
CA PHE A 222 -11.55 -5.67 -9.01
C PHE A 222 -10.85 -5.95 -7.69
N GLY A 223 -9.63 -6.49 -7.77
CA GLY A 223 -8.81 -6.86 -6.63
C GLY A 223 -7.68 -7.80 -7.03
N GLU A 224 -7.16 -8.55 -6.05
CA GLU A 224 -6.19 -9.63 -6.31
C GLU A 224 -6.80 -10.63 -7.30
N GLY A 225 -6.07 -10.96 -8.37
CA GLY A 225 -6.53 -11.86 -9.44
C GLY A 225 -7.44 -11.20 -10.50
N ASN A 226 -7.91 -9.98 -10.29
CA ASN A 226 -8.61 -9.16 -11.29
C ASN A 226 -8.26 -7.68 -11.10
N PRO A 227 -7.03 -7.26 -11.43
CA PRO A 227 -6.59 -5.89 -11.19
C PRO A 227 -7.42 -4.89 -12.01
N GLU A 228 -7.59 -3.69 -11.45
CA GLU A 228 -8.20 -2.58 -12.20
C GLU A 228 -7.35 -2.21 -13.42
N PRO A 229 -7.94 -2.18 -14.63
CA PRO A 229 -7.21 -1.81 -15.84
C PRO A 229 -6.62 -0.41 -15.76
N VAL A 230 -5.36 -0.29 -16.18
CA VAL A 230 -4.63 0.97 -16.35
C VAL A 230 -4.73 1.41 -17.80
N PHE A 231 -5.21 2.63 -18.00
CA PHE A 231 -5.39 3.24 -19.30
C PHE A 231 -4.33 4.31 -19.56
N LEU A 232 -4.03 4.55 -20.83
CA LEU A 232 -3.16 5.65 -21.27
C LEU A 232 -3.91 6.60 -22.21
N LEU A 233 -3.88 7.89 -21.86
CA LEU A 233 -4.19 9.01 -22.76
C LEU A 233 -2.92 9.82 -22.99
N LYS A 234 -2.50 9.97 -24.25
CA LYS A 234 -1.28 10.70 -24.61
C LYS A 234 -1.53 12.19 -24.87
N GLY A 235 -0.54 13.00 -24.51
CA GLY A 235 -0.49 14.42 -24.85
C GLY A 235 -1.66 15.25 -24.28
N GLU A 236 -2.16 14.90 -23.10
CA GLU A 236 -3.27 15.61 -22.46
C GLU A 236 -2.81 16.87 -21.75
N ARG A 237 -3.63 17.92 -21.78
CA ARG A 237 -3.40 19.11 -20.96
C ARG A 237 -4.24 19.03 -19.70
N LEU A 238 -3.58 19.01 -18.53
CA LEU A 238 -4.27 19.07 -17.25
C LEU A 238 -4.78 20.49 -16.98
N LEU A 239 -6.07 20.60 -16.65
CA LEU A 239 -6.77 21.84 -16.33
C LEU A 239 -7.06 21.90 -14.82
N GLU A 240 -7.27 23.11 -14.28
CA GLU A 240 -7.64 23.34 -12.87
C GLU A 240 -6.80 22.56 -11.84
N GLN A 241 -5.49 22.49 -12.05
CA GLN A 241 -4.57 21.79 -11.17
C GLN A 241 -4.55 22.42 -9.77
N LYS A 242 -4.73 21.61 -8.73
CA LYS A 242 -4.68 22.05 -7.33
C LYS A 242 -3.94 21.03 -6.49
N ASN A 243 -3.04 21.50 -5.63
CA ASN A 243 -2.47 20.71 -4.56
C ASN A 243 -3.44 20.72 -3.37
N VAL A 244 -3.89 19.53 -2.95
CA VAL A 244 -4.67 19.32 -1.74
C VAL A 244 -3.97 18.25 -0.91
N ASN A 245 -3.30 18.65 0.17
CA ASN A 245 -2.59 17.76 1.08
C ASN A 245 -1.59 16.82 0.36
N GLY A 246 -0.86 17.33 -0.64
CA GLY A 246 0.08 16.54 -1.44
C GLY A 246 -0.56 15.77 -2.60
N HIS A 247 -1.90 15.75 -2.71
CA HIS A 247 -2.62 15.13 -3.82
C HIS A 247 -2.91 16.16 -4.92
N LEU A 248 -2.79 15.73 -6.18
CA LEU A 248 -3.10 16.54 -7.34
C LEU A 248 -4.58 16.36 -7.71
N LEU A 249 -5.39 17.40 -7.56
CA LEU A 249 -6.69 17.47 -8.22
C LEU A 249 -6.52 18.15 -9.58
N PHE A 250 -7.18 17.64 -10.60
CA PHE A 250 -7.13 18.18 -11.95
C PHE A 250 -8.40 17.89 -12.73
N GLN A 251 -8.51 18.44 -13.94
CA GLN A 251 -9.49 18.06 -14.95
C GLN A 251 -8.81 17.79 -16.28
N VAL A 252 -9.37 16.91 -17.10
CA VAL A 252 -8.99 16.70 -18.50
C VAL A 252 -10.22 16.80 -19.38
N ARG A 253 -10.07 17.44 -20.54
CA ARG A 253 -11.12 17.50 -21.56
C ARG A 253 -10.87 16.42 -22.61
N VAL A 254 -11.70 15.39 -22.62
CA VAL A 254 -11.62 14.27 -23.57
C VAL A 254 -12.94 14.19 -24.32
N ASN A 255 -12.92 14.23 -25.66
CA ASN A 255 -14.12 14.08 -26.49
C ASN A 255 -15.30 15.00 -26.06
N GLY A 256 -15.01 16.27 -25.76
CA GLY A 256 -16.01 17.24 -25.28
C GLY A 256 -16.52 17.01 -23.84
N MET A 257 -16.16 15.89 -23.19
CA MET A 257 -16.41 15.64 -21.78
C MET A 257 -15.32 16.28 -20.92
N VAL A 258 -15.70 16.75 -19.73
CA VAL A 258 -14.77 17.19 -18.70
C VAL A 258 -14.74 16.13 -17.61
N LEU A 259 -13.61 15.43 -17.51
CA LEU A 259 -13.38 14.40 -16.51
C LEU A 259 -12.54 14.97 -15.39
N ARG A 260 -13.00 14.77 -14.14
CA ARG A 260 -12.24 15.15 -12.96
C ARG A 260 -11.25 14.06 -12.62
N GLY A 261 -10.07 14.46 -12.16
CA GLY A 261 -9.00 13.55 -11.81
C GLY A 261 -8.42 13.82 -10.43
N ILE A 262 -7.89 12.76 -9.81
CA ILE A 262 -7.05 12.81 -8.61
C ILE A 262 -5.79 11.98 -8.82
N GLY A 263 -4.63 12.53 -8.46
CA GLY A 263 -3.35 11.85 -8.40
C GLY A 263 -2.82 11.87 -6.98
N PHE A 264 -2.83 10.73 -6.29
CA PHE A 264 -2.33 10.66 -4.92
C PHE A 264 -0.83 10.87 -4.90
N ASN A 265 -0.38 11.81 -4.06
CA ASN A 265 1.04 12.18 -3.89
C ASN A 265 1.73 12.68 -5.18
N LEU A 266 0.97 13.14 -6.17
CA LEU A 266 1.51 13.67 -7.44
C LEU A 266 1.60 15.20 -7.46
N ALA A 267 1.16 15.90 -6.40
CA ALA A 267 1.08 17.36 -6.45
C ALA A 267 2.46 18.03 -6.53
N GLU A 268 3.44 17.54 -5.75
CA GLU A 268 4.78 18.14 -5.70
C GLU A 268 5.45 18.17 -7.08
N ALA A 269 5.35 17.06 -7.83
CA ALA A 269 5.96 16.94 -9.15
C ALA A 269 5.15 17.61 -10.29
N HIS A 270 3.84 17.78 -10.13
CA HIS A 270 2.96 18.07 -11.28
C HIS A 270 1.95 19.21 -11.10
N ALA A 271 1.77 19.80 -9.91
CA ALA A 271 0.69 20.78 -9.66
C ALA A 271 0.83 22.11 -10.40
N GLN A 272 1.97 22.38 -11.02
CA GLN A 272 2.22 23.60 -11.81
C GLN A 272 2.61 23.28 -13.26
N ARG A 273 2.28 22.08 -13.74
CA ARG A 273 2.74 21.63 -15.06
C ARG A 273 1.92 22.27 -16.17
N SER A 274 2.57 23.01 -17.06
CA SER A 274 1.90 23.76 -18.14
C SER A 274 1.78 23.01 -19.47
N GLY A 275 2.66 22.03 -19.71
CA GLY A 275 2.74 21.27 -20.96
C GLY A 275 1.92 19.97 -20.99
N PRO A 276 1.78 19.36 -22.19
CA PRO A 276 1.09 18.09 -22.33
C PRO A 276 1.73 16.96 -21.53
N VAL A 277 0.90 16.02 -21.08
CA VAL A 277 1.29 14.84 -20.30
C VAL A 277 0.71 13.57 -20.89
N ASP A 278 1.47 12.50 -20.76
CA ASP A 278 0.96 11.15 -20.95
C ASP A 278 0.36 10.71 -19.62
N LEU A 279 -0.98 10.62 -19.58
CA LEU A 279 -1.77 10.32 -18.40
C LEU A 279 -2.01 8.80 -18.33
N PHE A 280 -1.39 8.16 -17.34
CA PHE A 280 -1.70 6.79 -16.94
C PHE A 280 -2.74 6.83 -15.82
N PHE A 281 -3.89 6.19 -16.00
CA PHE A 281 -5.00 6.35 -15.08
C PHE A 281 -5.88 5.11 -14.97
N LYS A 282 -6.60 5.03 -13.85
CA LYS A 282 -7.74 4.13 -13.64
C LYS A 282 -9.03 4.93 -13.67
N ILE A 283 -10.14 4.30 -14.04
CA ILE A 283 -11.47 4.92 -13.99
C ILE A 283 -12.18 4.43 -12.74
N LYS A 284 -12.42 5.34 -11.80
CA LYS A 284 -13.04 5.07 -10.51
C LYS A 284 -14.47 5.59 -10.47
N LYS A 285 -15.34 4.89 -9.75
CA LYS A 285 -16.67 5.39 -9.39
C LYS A 285 -16.64 5.90 -7.96
N THR A 286 -16.90 7.18 -7.78
CA THR A 286 -16.97 7.84 -6.47
C THR A 286 -18.41 8.19 -6.12
N TRP A 287 -18.73 8.22 -4.84
CA TRP A 287 -20.07 8.53 -4.34
C TRP A 287 -20.02 9.79 -3.49
N PHE A 288 -20.88 10.76 -3.81
CA PHE A 288 -21.04 11.98 -3.02
C PHE A 288 -22.52 12.31 -2.88
N ARG A 289 -23.01 12.37 -1.63
CA ARG A 289 -24.43 12.64 -1.30
C ARG A 289 -25.40 11.76 -2.10
N GLY A 290 -25.12 10.46 -2.19
CA GLY A 290 -25.95 9.48 -2.91
C GLY A 290 -25.85 9.53 -4.45
N SER A 291 -25.05 10.44 -5.02
CA SER A 291 -24.81 10.50 -6.46
C SER A 291 -23.47 9.88 -6.84
N ALA A 292 -23.48 8.94 -7.78
CA ALA A 292 -22.27 8.37 -8.34
C ALA A 292 -21.65 9.30 -9.39
N ARG A 293 -20.33 9.39 -9.41
CA ARG A 293 -19.56 10.15 -10.40
C ARG A 293 -18.33 9.37 -10.83
N ASP A 294 -18.07 9.37 -12.12
CA ASP A 294 -16.82 8.83 -12.65
C ASP A 294 -15.68 9.82 -12.42
N GLN A 295 -14.55 9.31 -11.95
CA GLN A 295 -13.34 10.07 -11.66
C GLN A 295 -12.13 9.33 -12.22
N LEU A 296 -11.18 10.07 -12.78
CA LEU A 296 -9.89 9.52 -13.16
C LEU A 296 -8.98 9.47 -11.95
N GLN A 297 -8.40 8.32 -11.66
CA GLN A 297 -7.29 8.23 -10.71
C GLN A 297 -5.98 8.16 -11.50
N ALA A 298 -5.21 9.24 -11.52
CA ALA A 298 -3.89 9.25 -12.12
C ALA A 298 -2.94 8.38 -11.30
N ILE A 299 -2.33 7.40 -11.97
CA ILE A 299 -1.29 6.52 -11.42
C ILE A 299 0.08 7.13 -11.70
N HIS A 300 0.26 7.71 -12.89
CA HIS A 300 1.49 8.35 -13.31
C HIS A 300 1.23 9.41 -14.36
N LEU A 301 2.09 10.42 -14.39
CA LEU A 301 2.09 11.51 -15.36
C LEU A 301 3.49 11.59 -15.97
N ALA A 302 3.64 11.04 -17.18
CA ALA A 302 4.90 11.13 -17.90
C ALA A 302 4.96 12.46 -18.67
N GLY A 303 6.17 12.98 -18.84
CA GLY A 303 6.39 14.01 -19.84
C GLY A 303 6.08 13.46 -21.21
N SER A 304 5.31 14.20 -22.00
CA SER A 304 5.18 13.89 -23.42
C SER A 304 6.50 14.27 -24.08
N ASP A 305 7.50 13.37 -24.03
CA ASP A 305 8.65 13.51 -24.89
C ASP A 305 8.16 13.38 -26.33
N PRO A 306 8.51 14.32 -27.23
CA PRO A 306 8.28 14.14 -28.64
C PRO A 306 9.31 13.13 -29.13
N THR A 307 9.04 11.83 -28.97
CA THR A 307 9.78 10.80 -29.69
C THR A 307 8.86 10.18 -30.76
N PRO A 308 9.34 10.13 -32.02
CA PRO A 308 8.53 9.80 -33.20
C PRO A 308 8.04 8.35 -33.22
#